data_AF-A0A1H7MHK4-F1
#
_entry.id   AF-A0A1H7MHK4-F1
#
_cell.length_a   1.000
_cell.length_b   1.000
_cell.length_c   1.000
_cell.angle_alpha   90.00
_cell.angle_beta   90.00
_cell.angle_gamma   90.00
#
_symmetry.space_group_name_H-M   'P 1'
#
loop_
_entity.id
_entity.type
_entity.pdbx_description
1 polymer ?
#
loop_
_entity_poly.entity_id
_entity_poly.type
_entity_poly.pdbx_seq_one_letter_code
_entity_poly.pdbx_strand_id
1 'polypeptide(L)'
;SVERLAEQARMSPRTFARRYADEVGRTPARTVAAMRVEAAAHALAQSRLPLKRIASDCGFGSEQNLRRAFERRFGVLPLDYRARFSAA
;
A
#
# COMPACT_ATOMS: atom_id res chain seq x y z
N SER A 1 0.40 3.06 -9.75
CA SER A 1 1.07 1.77 -10.00
C SER A 1 2.46 2.06 -10.54
N VAL A 2 3.28 1.05 -10.82
CA VAL A 2 4.64 1.28 -11.35
C VAL A 2 4.59 1.95 -12.72
N GLU A 3 3.59 1.62 -13.53
CA GLU A 3 3.34 2.18 -14.87
C GLU A 3 3.10 3.69 -14.77
N ARG A 4 2.20 4.12 -13.89
CA ARG A 4 1.94 5.56 -13.65
C ARG A 4 3.18 6.31 -13.18
N LEU A 5 4.01 5.69 -12.31
CA LEU A 5 5.25 6.32 -11.85
C LEU A 5 6.27 6.45 -12.99
N ALA A 6 6.35 5.44 -13.86
CA ALA A 6 7.20 5.45 -15.03
C ALA A 6 6.76 6.52 -16.04
N GLU A 7 5.44 6.64 -16.29
CA GLU A 7 4.86 7.69 -17.13
C GLU A 7 5.20 9.09 -16.60
N GLN A 8 5.02 9.33 -15.29
CA GLN A 8 5.37 10.62 -14.66
C GLN A 8 6.87 10.92 -14.75
N ALA A 9 7.71 9.88 -14.67
CA ALA A 9 9.16 10.00 -14.84
C ALA A 9 9.60 10.12 -16.32
N ARG A 10 8.66 10.07 -17.28
CA ARG A 10 8.91 10.01 -18.73
C ARG A 10 9.84 8.84 -19.12
N MET A 11 9.63 7.69 -18.50
CA MET A 11 10.40 6.46 -18.75
C MET A 11 9.48 5.29 -19.08
N SER A 12 10.00 4.32 -19.83
CA SER A 12 9.32 3.02 -19.93
C SER A 12 9.30 2.33 -18.55
N PRO A 13 8.29 1.50 -18.23
CA PRO A 13 8.20 0.79 -16.96
C PRO A 13 9.45 -0.04 -16.63
N ARG A 14 10.08 -0.64 -17.64
CA ARG A 14 11.32 -1.42 -17.48
C ARG A 14 12.51 -0.55 -17.11
N THR A 15 12.71 0.58 -17.79
CA THR A 15 13.81 1.51 -17.50
C THR A 15 13.64 2.14 -16.12
N PHE A 16 12.41 2.55 -15.79
CA PHE A 16 12.07 3.06 -14.48
C PHE A 16 12.35 2.02 -13.39
N ALA A 17 11.86 0.79 -13.54
CA ALA A 17 12.05 -0.25 -12.55
C ALA A 17 13.51 -0.60 -12.29
N ARG A 18 14.35 -0.63 -13.33
CA ARG A 18 15.79 -0.85 -13.20
C ARG A 18 16.45 0.31 -12.45
N ARG A 19 16.31 1.55 -12.94
CA ARG A 19 16.92 2.74 -12.31
C ARG A 19 16.49 2.90 -10.85
N TYR A 20 15.19 2.73 -10.59
CA TYR A 20 14.66 2.78 -9.24
C TYR A 20 15.29 1.72 -8.34
N ALA A 21 15.43 0.48 -8.82
CA ALA A 21 16.05 -0.58 -8.03
C ALA A 21 17.55 -0.34 -7.80
N ASP A 22 18.27 0.19 -8.79
CA ASP A 22 19.69 0.54 -8.68
C ASP A 22 19.90 1.65 -7.62
N GLU A 23 18.98 2.60 -7.52
CA GLU A 23 19.08 3.74 -6.59
C GLU A 23 18.51 3.43 -5.19
N VAL A 24 17.35 2.75 -5.11
CA VAL A 24 16.62 2.53 -3.86
C VAL A 24 16.89 1.14 -3.26
N GLY A 25 17.56 0.24 -3.99
CA GLY A 25 17.90 -1.11 -3.55
C GLY A 25 16.71 -2.09 -3.49
N ARG A 26 15.52 -1.66 -3.95
CA ARG A 26 14.31 -2.50 -4.03
C ARG A 26 13.45 -2.12 -5.23
N THR A 27 12.66 -3.07 -5.71
CA THR A 27 11.79 -2.82 -6.87
C THR A 27 10.70 -1.79 -6.53
N PRO A 28 10.28 -0.95 -7.49
CA PRO A 28 9.22 0.03 -7.24
C PRO A 28 7.89 -0.63 -6.88
N ALA A 29 7.62 -1.84 -7.38
CA ALA A 29 6.43 -2.60 -6.98
C ALA A 29 6.40 -2.89 -5.47
N ARG A 30 7.55 -3.24 -4.88
CA ARG A 30 7.67 -3.43 -3.42
C ARG A 30 7.47 -2.13 -2.66
N THR A 31 8.05 -1.03 -3.12
CA THR A 31 7.84 0.27 -2.48
C THR A 31 6.37 0.70 -2.53
N VAL A 32 5.73 0.61 -3.71
CA VAL A 32 4.31 0.94 -3.86
C VAL A 32 3.45 0.06 -2.95
N ALA A 33 3.74 -1.24 -2.85
CA ALA A 33 3.02 -2.12 -1.94
C ALA A 33 3.16 -1.69 -0.47
N ALA A 34 4.37 -1.32 -0.03
CA ALA A 34 4.59 -0.82 1.33
C ALA A 34 3.82 0.49 1.60
N MET A 35 3.90 1.45 0.68
CA MET A 35 3.18 2.72 0.78
C MET A 35 1.66 2.54 0.83
N ARG A 36 1.10 1.59 0.06
CA ARG A 36 -0.33 1.28 0.10
C ARG A 36 -0.76 0.72 1.46
N VAL A 37 0.06 -0.13 2.07
CA VAL A 37 -0.25 -0.70 3.39
C VAL A 37 -0.16 0.36 4.49
N GLU A 38 0.80 1.29 4.39
CA GLU A 38 0.92 2.43 5.31
C GLU A 38 -0.26 3.40 5.16
N ALA A 39 -0.69 3.70 3.94
CA ALA A 39 -1.90 4.50 3.69
C ALA A 39 -3.15 3.84 4.27
N ALA A 40 -3.29 2.52 4.13
CA ALA A 40 -4.40 1.78 4.73
C ALA A 40 -4.36 1.84 6.27
N ALA A 41 -3.19 1.74 6.89
CA ALA A 41 -3.05 1.88 8.34
C ALA A 41 -3.47 3.27 8.83
N HIS A 42 -3.09 4.31 8.09
CA HIS A 42 -3.51 5.68 8.37
C HIS A 42 -5.04 5.85 8.26
N ALA A 43 -5.64 5.35 7.18
CA ALA A 43 -7.08 5.39 6.97
C ALA A 43 -7.86 4.61 8.05
N LEU A 44 -7.32 3.49 8.52
CA LEU A 44 -7.90 2.71 9.62
C LEU A 44 -7.86 3.46 10.95
N ALA A 45 -6.80 4.21 11.23
CA ALA A 45 -6.66 4.99 12.46
C ALA A 45 -7.55 6.25 12.46
N GLN A 46 -7.74 6.87 11.30
CA GLN A 46 -8.45 8.16 11.17
C GLN A 46 -9.93 8.04 10.80
N SER A 47 -10.40 6.86 10.40
CA SER A 47 -11.76 6.70 9.89
C SER A 47 -12.42 5.40 10.33
N ARG A 48 -13.75 5.41 10.36
CA ARG A 48 -14.59 4.22 10.58
C ARG A 48 -15.08 3.61 9.26
N LEU A 49 -14.40 3.92 8.14
CA LEU A 49 -14.79 3.41 6.83
C LEU A 49 -14.78 1.86 6.81
N PRO A 50 -15.68 1.23 6.04
CA PRO A 50 -15.65 -0.21 5.83
C PRO A 50 -14.32 -0.65 5.20
N LEU A 51 -13.84 -1.84 5.59
CA LEU A 51 -12.57 -2.37 5.12
C LEU A 51 -12.53 -2.48 3.58
N LYS A 52 -13.65 -2.84 2.94
CA LYS A 52 -13.82 -2.85 1.49
C LYS A 52 -13.46 -1.54 0.84
N ARG A 53 -13.90 -0.43 1.45
CA ARG A 53 -13.68 0.92 0.93
C ARG A 53 -12.22 1.30 1.04
N ILE A 54 -11.62 1.08 2.22
CA ILE A 54 -10.18 1.31 2.45
C ILE A 54 -9.34 0.47 1.47
N ALA A 55 -9.70 -0.79 1.24
CA ALA A 55 -9.00 -1.65 0.29
C ALA A 55 -9.08 -1.13 -1.15
N SER A 56 -10.23 -0.60 -1.56
CA SER A 56 -10.41 0.04 -2.87
C SER A 56 -9.56 1.31 -2.98
N ASP A 57 -9.67 2.22 -2.01
CA ASP A 57 -9.02 3.52 -2.00
C ASP A 57 -7.49 3.40 -1.96
N CYS A 58 -6.97 2.40 -1.24
CA CYS A 58 -5.55 2.10 -1.17
C CYS A 58 -5.04 1.20 -2.31
N GLY A 59 -5.91 0.80 -3.25
CA GLY A 59 -5.50 0.07 -4.46
C GLY A 59 -5.17 -1.41 -4.26
N PHE A 60 -5.82 -2.08 -3.31
CA PHE A 60 -5.72 -3.54 -3.09
C PHE A 60 -6.76 -4.35 -3.88
N GLY A 61 -7.83 -3.72 -4.35
CA GLY A 61 -8.91 -4.33 -5.14
C GLY A 61 -9.86 -5.24 -4.34
N SER A 62 -9.39 -5.84 -3.25
CA SER A 62 -10.21 -6.63 -2.34
C SER A 62 -9.74 -6.51 -0.88
N GLU A 63 -10.67 -6.74 0.06
CA GLU A 63 -10.35 -6.80 1.49
C GLU A 63 -9.31 -7.87 1.83
N GLN A 64 -9.37 -9.02 1.15
CA GLN A 64 -8.47 -10.13 1.42
C GLN A 64 -7.04 -9.80 1.00
N ASN A 65 -6.86 -9.08 -0.11
CA ASN A 65 -5.54 -8.58 -0.53
C ASN A 65 -4.98 -7.57 0.48
N LEU A 66 -5.83 -6.65 0.97
CA LEU A 66 -5.45 -5.72 2.03
C LEU A 66 -5.03 -6.49 3.29
N ARG A 67 -5.84 -7.43 3.77
CA ARG A 67 -5.56 -8.23 4.97
C ARG A 67 -4.22 -8.97 4.86
N ARG A 68 -3.99 -9.69 3.75
CA ARG A 68 -2.72 -10.41 3.51
C ARG A 68 -1.51 -9.47 3.43
N ALA A 69 -1.66 -8.30 2.83
CA ALA A 69 -0.57 -7.33 2.75
C ALA A 69 -0.29 -6.65 4.10
N PHE A 70 -1.34 -6.36 4.85
CA PHE A 70 -1.27 -5.74 6.17
C PHE A 70 -0.63 -6.67 7.20
N GLU A 71 -1.07 -7.92 7.25
CA GLU A 71 -0.52 -8.95 8.15
C GLU A 71 0.96 -9.22 7.85
N ARG A 72 1.35 -9.30 6.57
CA ARG A 72 2.77 -9.42 6.19
C ARG A 72 3.64 -8.23 6.62
N ARG A 73 3.07 -7.04 6.75
CA ARG A 73 3.82 -5.81 7.09
C ARG A 73 3.85 -5.52 8.58
N PHE A 74 2.72 -5.72 9.27
CA PHE A 74 2.52 -5.32 10.67
C PHE A 74 2.31 -6.50 11.64
N GLY A 75 2.16 -7.73 11.13
CA GLY A 75 1.94 -8.91 11.96
C GLY A 75 0.58 -8.98 12.67
N VAL A 76 -0.35 -8.09 12.34
CA VAL A 76 -1.69 -8.01 12.93
C VAL A 76 -2.74 -7.83 11.85
N LEU A 77 -4.01 -8.08 12.18
CA LEU A 77 -5.11 -7.85 11.25
C LEU A 77 -5.48 -6.37 11.19
N PRO A 78 -5.99 -5.87 10.04
CA PRO A 78 -6.44 -4.48 9.89
C PRO A 78 -7.47 -4.04 10.95
N LEU A 79 -8.39 -4.93 11.32
CA LEU A 79 -9.45 -4.62 12.29
C LEU A 79 -8.91 -4.55 13.72
N ASP A 80 -7.97 -5.43 14.08
CA ASP A 80 -7.29 -5.40 15.38
C ASP A 80 -6.45 -4.13 15.51
N TYR A 81 -5.77 -3.75 14.42
CA TYR A 81 -5.04 -2.48 14.35
C TYR A 81 -6.00 -1.30 14.57
N ARG A 82 -7.14 -1.26 13.87
CA ARG A 82 -8.15 -0.21 14.06
C ARG A 82 -8.68 -0.17 15.49
N ALA A 83 -8.96 -1.31 16.11
CA ALA A 83 -9.46 -1.35 17.48
C ALA A 83 -8.45 -0.75 18.50
N ARG A 84 -7.15 -0.88 18.23
CA ARG A 84 -6.08 -0.33 19.08
C ARG A 84 -5.79 1.15 18.83
N PHE A 85 -5.98 1.62 17.59
CA PHE A 85 -5.52 2.94 17.16
C PHE A 85 -6.63 3.88 16.66
N SER A 86 -7.92 3.51 16.75
CA SER A 86 -8.98 4.44 16.38
C SER A 86 -8.98 5.61 17.36
N ALA A 87 -8.75 6.82 16.85
CA ALA A 87 -9.08 8.02 17.60
C ALA A 87 -10.58 7.99 17.94
N ALA A 88 -10.92 8.27 19.20
CA ALA A 88 -12.30 8.31 19.71
C ALA A 88 -13.18 9.26 18.88
#